data_AF-A0A8J6TM61-F1
#
_entry.id   AF-A0A8J6TM61-F1
#
_cell.length_a   1.000
_cell.length_b   1.000
_cell.length_c   1.000
_cell.angle_alpha   90.00
_cell.angle_beta   90.00
_cell.angle_gamma   90.00
#
_symmetry.space_group_name_H-M   'P 1'
#
loop_
_entity.id
_entity.type
_entity.pdbx_description
1 polymer ?
#
loop_
_entity_poly.entity_id
_entity_poly.type
_entity_poly.pdbx_seq_one_letter_code
_entity_poly.pdbx_strand_id
1 'polypeptide(L)' 'MESVDQLAKKAIELKPVERIRLVEAILYSLDKPAEHIEQSWIAESEARYEAYKRGELEAIDWDEIKTRYKR' A
#
# COMPACT_ATOMS: atom_id res chain seq x y z
N MET A 1 -28.52 -2.80 13.16
CA MET A 1 -27.17 -2.70 12.56
C MET A 1 -26.63 -4.11 12.46
N GLU A 2 -26.05 -4.50 11.33
CA GLU A 2 -25.47 -5.84 11.16
C GLU A 2 -24.22 -6.01 12.02
N SER A 3 -23.91 -7.24 12.43
CA SER A 3 -22.67 -7.55 13.13
C SER A 3 -21.47 -7.52 12.18
N VAL A 4 -20.26 -7.38 12.73
CA VAL A 4 -19.02 -7.42 11.95
C VAL A 4 -18.91 -8.73 11.16
N ASP A 5 -19.27 -9.87 11.76
CA ASP A 5 -19.25 -11.17 11.07
C ASP A 5 -20.24 -11.24 9.90
N GLN A 6 -21.42 -10.61 10.03
CA GLN A 6 -22.40 -10.52 8.96
C GLN A 6 -21.89 -9.66 7.80
N LEU A 7 -21.26 -8.52 8.11
CA LEU A 7 -20.64 -7.65 7.11
C LEU A 7 -19.45 -8.32 6.41
N ALA A 8 -18.62 -9.06 7.16
CA ALA A 8 -17.49 -9.79 6.61
C ALA A 8 -17.94 -10.90 5.64
N LYS A 9 -19.00 -11.65 5.98
CA LYS A 9 -19.59 -12.66 5.09
C LYS A 9 -20.04 -12.06 3.77
N LYS A 10 -20.75 -10.94 3.81
CA LYS A 10 -21.18 -10.20 2.60
C LYS A 10 -20.00 -9.67 1.80
N ALA A 11 -18.97 -9.16 2.47
CA ALA A 11 -17.77 -8.66 1.80
C ALA A 11 -17.04 -9.78 1.04
N ILE A 12 -16.98 -11.00 1.58
CA ILE A 12 -16.30 -12.14 0.94
C ILE A 12 -16.99 -12.57 -0.36
N GLU A 13 -18.30 -12.36 -0.49
CA GLU A 13 -19.12 -12.65 -1.67
C GLU A 13 -18.85 -11.70 -2.85
N LEU A 14 -18.25 -10.53 -2.61
CA LEU A 14 -17.87 -9.58 -3.66
C LEU A 14 -16.76 -10.15 -4.56
N LYS A 15 -16.67 -9.64 -5.80
CA LYS A 15 -15.55 -10.00 -6.68
C LYS A 15 -14.22 -9.58 -6.06
N PRO A 16 -13.10 -10.27 -6.35
CA PRO A 16 -11.80 -9.94 -5.78
C PRO A 16 -11.43 -8.45 -5.82
N VAL A 17 -11.68 -7.79 -6.95
CA VAL A 17 -11.41 -6.34 -7.12
C VAL A 17 -12.30 -5.49 -6.19
N GLU A 18 -13.57 -5.83 -6.04
CA GLU A 18 -14.50 -5.10 -5.18
C GLU A 18 -14.16 -5.28 -3.70
N ARG A 19 -13.67 -6.46 -3.31
CA ARG A 19 -13.15 -6.71 -1.96
C ARG A 19 -11.99 -5.79 -1.63
N ILE A 20 -11.04 -5.66 -2.56
CA ILE A 20 -9.89 -4.75 -2.37
C ILE A 20 -10.37 -3.31 -2.21
N ARG A 21 -11.26 -2.83 -3.08
CA ARG A 21 -11.82 -1.47 -2.98
C ARG A 21 -12.53 -1.22 -1.65
N LEU A 22 -13.24 -2.22 -1.13
CA LEU A 22 -13.89 -2.11 0.19
C LEU A 22 -12.86 -2.02 1.32
N VAL A 23 -11.81 -2.85 1.28
CA VAL A 23 -10.72 -2.79 2.26
C VAL A 23 -10.04 -1.42 2.23
N GLU A 24 -9.72 -0.90 1.05
CA GLU A 24 -9.11 0.43 0.88
C GLU A 24 -9.98 1.53 1.47
N ALA A 25 -11.29 1.51 1.21
CA ALA A 25 -12.23 2.48 1.76
C ALA A 25 -12.30 2.44 3.30
N ILE A 26 -12.29 1.23 3.88
CA ILE A 26 -12.25 1.06 5.34
C ILE A 26 -10.94 1.60 5.91
N LEU A 27 -9.80 1.23 5.33
CA LEU A 27 -8.50 1.70 5.79
C LEU A 27 -8.40 3.23 5.73
N TYR A 28 -8.85 3.83 4.63
CA TYR A 28 -8.89 5.28 4.46
C TYR A 28 -9.77 5.98 5.52
N SER A 29 -10.86 5.33 5.96
CA SER A 29 -11.71 5.87 7.03
C SER A 29 -11.07 5.84 8.42
N LEU A 30 -10.12 4.94 8.64
CA LEU A 30 -9.43 4.75 9.93
C LEU A 30 -8.18 5.59 10.06
N ASP A 31 -7.42 5.74 8.97
CA ASP A 31 -6.18 6.49 8.93
C ASP A 31 -6.17 7.33 7.66
N LYS A 32 -6.88 8.46 7.71
CA LYS A 32 -6.93 9.40 6.60
C LYS A 32 -5.56 10.08 6.51
N PRO A 33 -4.79 9.87 5.42
CA PRO A 33 -3.49 10.51 5.29
C PRO A 33 -3.68 12.03 5.30
N ALA A 34 -2.87 12.70 6.12
CA ALA A 34 -2.82 14.15 6.08
C ALA A 34 -2.20 14.57 4.75
N GLU A 35 -2.88 15.46 4.01
CA GLU A 35 -2.50 15.84 2.64
C GLU A 35 -1.03 16.28 2.55
N HIS A 36 -0.52 17.02 3.54
CA HIS A 36 0.88 17.44 3.57
C HIS A 36 1.88 16.27 3.68
N ILE A 37 1.50 15.18 4.37
CA ILE A 37 2.33 13.96 4.46
C ILE A 37 2.33 13.28 3.10
N GLU A 38 1.17 13.12 2.45
CA GLU A 38 1.07 12.53 1.11
C GLU A 38 1.91 13.30 0.08
N GLN A 39 1.82 14.63 0.07
CA GLN A 39 2.65 15.47 -0.80
C GLN A 39 4.15 15.30 -0.54
N SER A 40 4.55 15.20 0.73
CA SER A 40 5.96 14.96 1.09
C SER A 40 6.44 13.59 0.62
N TRP A 41 5.59 12.56 0.70
CA TRP A 41 5.89 11.21 0.20
C TRP A 41 6.02 11.16 -1.31
N ILE A 42 5.16 11.87 -2.05
CA ILE A 42 5.24 11.98 -3.51
C ILE A 42 6.58 12.61 -3.89
N ALA A 43 6.90 13.78 -3.32
CA ALA A 43 8.12 14.51 -3.63
C ALA A 43 9.40 13.68 -3.34
N GLU A 44 9.45 13.02 -2.18
CA GLU A 44 10.59 12.17 -1.80
C GLU A 44 10.71 10.96 -2.74
N SER A 45 9.59 10.31 -3.07
CA SER A 45 9.58 9.10 -3.91
C SER A 45 10.04 9.41 -5.33
N GLU A 46 9.56 10.52 -5.90
CA GLU A 46 10.00 11.01 -7.21
C GLU A 46 11.48 11.38 -7.19
N ALA A 47 11.93 12.12 -6.17
CA ALA A 47 13.34 12.51 -6.04
C ALA A 47 14.28 11.29 -5.96
N ARG A 48 13.92 10.27 -5.17
CA ARG A 48 14.69 9.02 -5.06
C ARG A 48 14.72 8.24 -6.37
N TYR A 49 13.58 8.16 -7.06
CA TYR A 49 13.52 7.47 -8.34
C TYR A 49 14.40 8.14 -9.40
N GLU A 50 14.39 9.47 -9.46
CA GLU A 50 15.27 10.21 -10.38
C GLU A 50 16.75 10.06 -10.02
N ALA A 51 17.12 10.10 -8.73
CA ALA A 51 18.49 9.85 -8.29
C ALA A 51 18.95 8.43 -8.65
N TYR A 52 18.11 7.42 -8.48
CA TYR A 52 18.38 6.05 -8.92
C TYR A 52 18.62 5.96 -10.43
N LYS A 53 17.75 6.59 -11.24
CA LYS A 53 17.92 6.62 -12.71
C LYS A 53 19.22 7.30 -13.15
N ARG A 54 19.72 8.28 -12.39
CA ARG A 54 21.02 8.93 -12.64
C ARG A 54 22.22 8.13 -12.10
N GLY A 55 22.00 7.02 -11.40
CA GLY A 55 23.05 6.24 -10.75
C GLY A 55 23.60 6.87 -9.47
N GLU A 56 22.91 7.87 -8.91
CA GLU A 56 23.29 8.56 -7.67
C GLU A 56 22.78 7.83 -6.42
N LEU A 57 21.85 6.88 -6.60
CA LEU A 57 21.30 6.05 -5.54
C LEU A 57 21.49 4.58 -5.90
N GLU A 58 22.06 3.79 -4.99
CA GLU A 58 22.17 2.35 -5.15
C GLU A 58 20.83 1.67 -4.82
N ALA A 59 20.49 0.61 -5.56
CA ALA A 59 19.35 -0.24 -5.26
C ALA A 59 19.84 -1.61 -4.78
N ILE A 60 19.05 -2.23 -3.91
CA ILE A 60 19.28 -3.61 -3.48
C ILE A 60 18.47 -4.52 -4.41
N ASP A 61 19.10 -5.57 -4.90
CA ASP A 61 18.45 -6.55 -5.75
C ASP A 61 17.28 -7.25 -5.03
N TRP A 62 16.17 -7.43 -5.74
CA TRP A 62 14.97 -8.02 -5.16
C TRP A 62 15.17 -9.48 -4.74
N ASP A 63 15.95 -10.27 -5.48
CA ASP A 63 16.21 -11.67 -5.13
C ASP A 63 17.12 -11.79 -3.90
N GLU A 64 18.01 -10.81 -3.67
CA GLU A 64 18.78 -10.70 -2.43
C GLU A 64 17.85 -10.51 -1.22
N ILE A 65 16.94 -9.54 -1.29
CA ILE A 65 15.95 -9.28 -0.23
C ILE A 65 15.06 -10.50 0.00
N LYS A 66 14.56 -11.12 -1.07
CA LYS A 66 13.71 -12.30 -0.98
C LYS A 66 14.43 -13.45 -0.26
N THR A 67 15.71 -13.64 -0.51
CA THR A 67 16.51 -14.68 0.16
C THR A 67 16.70 -14.40 1.64
N ARG A 68 16.92 -13.13 2.03
CA ARG A 68 17.07 -12.70 3.43
C ARG A 68 15.86 -13.02 4.31
N TYR A 69 14.66 -13.00 3.73
CA TYR A 69 13.39 -13.22 4.44
C TYR A 69 12.68 -14.53 4.08
N LYS A 70 13.35 -15.45 3.37
CA LYS A 70 12.87 -16.83 3.23
C LYS A 70 12.86 -17.47 4.63
N ARG A 71 11.65 -17.69 5.17
CA ARG A 71 11.42 -18.59 6.30
C ARG A 71 11.56 -20.04 5.86
#